data_AF-A0A1Y1MTN5-F1
#
_entry.id   AF-A0A1Y1MTN5-F1
#
_cell.length_a   1.000
_cell.length_b   1.000
_cell.length_c   1.000
_cell.angle_alpha   90.00
_cell.angle_beta   90.00
_cell.angle_gamma   90.00
#
_symmetry.space_group_name_H-M   'P 1'
#
loop_
_entity.id
_entity.type
_entity.pdbx_description
1 polymer ?
#
loop_
_entity_poly.entity_id
_entity_poly.type
_entity_poly.pdbx_seq_one_letter_code
_entity_poly.pdbx_strand_id
1 'polypeptide(L)'
;MSAIFPVISDDGLLEYLPVTATNLEGAIDVIRKSFFIDEAVCKAVEVSTNPEAAKELEELCYANAKDGVSLLAVERSTGRAVGALFNKLQVKNDVEDTFFFNVCGKL
;
A
#
# COMPACT_ATOMS: atom_id res chain seq x y z
N MET A 1 19.45 15.35 -10.62
CA MET A 1 18.52 14.88 -9.58
C MET A 1 17.37 15.87 -9.57
N SER A 2 16.27 15.59 -10.29
CA SER A 2 15.12 16.49 -10.29
C SER A 2 14.40 16.31 -8.97
N ALA A 3 14.29 17.38 -8.17
CA ALA A 3 13.38 17.40 -7.04
C ALA A 3 11.96 17.24 -7.60
N ILE A 4 11.34 16.09 -7.34
CA ILE A 4 9.89 15.95 -7.53
C ILE A 4 9.29 16.75 -6.39
N PHE A 5 8.71 17.91 -6.71
CA PHE A 5 7.95 18.66 -5.73
C PHE A 5 6.78 17.78 -5.26
N PRO A 6 6.49 17.74 -3.95
CA PRO A 6 5.38 16.97 -3.47
C PRO A 6 4.07 17.52 -4.04
N VAL A 7 3.17 16.62 -4.43
CA VAL A 7 1.83 17.02 -4.88
C VAL A 7 1.02 17.32 -3.64
N ILE A 8 0.40 18.49 -3.58
CA ILE A 8 -0.39 18.93 -2.43
C ILE A 8 -1.86 18.87 -2.82
N SER A 9 -2.74 18.46 -1.90
CA SER A 9 -4.19 18.52 -2.10
C SER A 9 -4.69 19.95 -2.32
N ASP A 10 -5.83 20.11 -2.98
CA ASP A 10 -6.42 21.42 -3.29
C ASP A 10 -6.68 22.26 -2.03
N ASP A 11 -7.03 21.62 -0.91
CA ASP A 11 -7.23 22.26 0.40
C ASP A 11 -5.93 22.53 1.18
N GLY A 12 -4.78 22.09 0.64
CA GLY A 12 -3.48 22.29 1.26
C GLY A 12 -3.20 21.45 2.50
N LEU A 13 -4.10 20.53 2.88
CA LEU A 13 -4.02 19.73 4.10
C LEU A 13 -3.14 18.48 3.96
N LEU A 14 -3.10 17.91 2.76
CA LEU A 14 -2.41 16.66 2.48
C LEU A 14 -1.23 16.87 1.54
N GLU A 15 -0.19 16.09 1.78
CA GLU A 15 0.96 15.94 0.91
C GLU A 15 0.99 14.51 0.38
N TYR A 16 1.07 14.36 -0.95
CA TYR A 16 1.19 13.07 -1.61
C TYR A 16 2.65 12.80 -1.97
N LEU A 17 3.17 11.72 -1.42
CA LEU A 17 4.56 11.29 -1.54
C LEU A 17 4.63 9.92 -2.23
N PRO A 18 5.68 9.65 -3.02
CA PRO A 18 5.99 8.28 -3.40
C PRO A 18 6.32 7.45 -2.15
N VAL A 19 5.91 6.18 -2.15
CA VAL A 19 6.35 5.23 -1.13
C VAL A 19 7.81 4.90 -1.38
N THR A 20 8.65 5.11 -0.37
CA THR A 20 10.08 4.81 -0.35
C THR A 20 10.40 3.97 0.87
N ALA A 21 11.63 3.43 0.95
CA ALA A 21 12.06 2.65 2.11
C ALA A 21 11.91 3.39 3.44
N THR A 22 11.99 4.74 3.45
CA THR A 22 11.91 5.53 4.69
C THR A 22 10.49 5.76 5.19
N ASN A 23 9.48 5.68 4.32
CA ASN A 23 8.07 5.92 4.70
C ASN A 23 7.17 4.69 4.52
N LEU A 24 7.72 3.57 4.05
CA LEU A 24 7.02 2.31 3.79
C LEU A 24 6.28 1.78 5.01
N GLU A 25 6.90 1.81 6.19
CA GLU A 25 6.24 1.33 7.42
C GLU A 25 5.01 2.17 7.77
N GLY A 26 5.06 3.49 7.54
CA GLY A 26 3.89 4.35 7.73
C GLY A 26 2.76 4.03 6.75
N ALA A 27 3.10 3.66 5.51
CA ALA A 27 2.13 3.19 4.53
C ALA A 27 1.49 1.85 4.93
N ILE A 28 2.29 0.90 5.43
CA ILE A 28 1.79 -0.40 5.91
C ILE A 28 0.93 -0.23 7.17
N ASP A 29 1.30 0.65 8.09
CA ASP A 29 0.51 0.93 9.30
C ASP A 29 -0.89 1.48 8.96
N VAL A 30 -1.00 2.30 7.92
CA VAL A 30 -2.31 2.74 7.38
C VAL A 30 -3.13 1.53 6.94
N ILE A 31 -2.54 0.60 6.16
CA ILE A 31 -3.22 -0.62 5.70
C ILE A 31 -3.70 -1.49 6.86
N ARG A 32 -2.85 -1.72 7.88
CA ARG A 32 -3.19 -2.50 9.08
C ARG A 32 -4.37 -1.92 9.85
N LYS A 33 -4.40 -0.59 10.01
CA LYS A 33 -5.39 0.14 10.83
C LYS A 33 -6.64 0.55 10.07
N SER A 34 -6.71 0.30 8.77
CA SER A 34 -7.86 0.65 7.93
C SER A 34 -8.25 -0.51 7.02
N PHE A 35 -7.53 -0.72 5.92
CA PHE A 35 -7.87 -1.71 4.89
C PHE A 35 -8.16 -3.12 5.44
N PHE A 36 -7.30 -3.67 6.31
CA PHE A 36 -7.53 -5.00 6.90
C PHE A 36 -8.78 -5.09 7.75
N ILE A 37 -9.16 -3.96 8.36
CA ILE A 37 -10.33 -3.87 9.24
C ILE A 37 -11.57 -3.62 8.39
N ASP A 38 -11.49 -2.81 7.34
CA ASP A 38 -12.65 -2.20 6.72
C ASP A 38 -13.02 -2.67 5.32
N GLU A 39 -12.09 -3.21 4.55
CA GLU A 39 -12.36 -3.74 3.22
C GLU A 39 -13.26 -4.98 3.30
N ALA A 40 -14.21 -5.10 2.36
CA ALA A 40 -15.28 -6.07 2.44
C ALA A 40 -14.80 -7.53 2.43
N VAL A 41 -13.81 -7.86 1.60
CA VAL A 41 -13.23 -9.19 1.54
C VAL A 41 -12.37 -9.46 2.77
N CYS A 42 -11.50 -8.51 3.18
CA CYS A 42 -10.72 -8.60 4.40
C CYS A 42 -11.59 -8.86 5.63
N LYS A 43 -12.73 -8.15 5.75
CA LYS A 43 -13.75 -8.37 6.78
C LYS A 43 -14.34 -9.78 6.69
N ALA A 44 -14.76 -10.20 5.51
CA ALA A 44 -15.44 -11.49 5.31
C ALA A 44 -14.55 -12.70 5.61
N VAL A 45 -13.23 -12.58 5.40
CA VAL A 45 -12.26 -13.65 5.67
C VAL A 45 -11.41 -13.39 6.92
N GLU A 46 -11.83 -12.42 7.75
CA GLU A 46 -11.25 -12.14 9.07
C GLU A 46 -9.73 -11.86 9.08
N VAL A 47 -9.24 -11.12 8.06
CA VAL A 47 -7.80 -10.80 7.91
C VAL A 47 -7.25 -10.10 9.15
N SER A 48 -8.00 -9.17 9.75
CA SER A 48 -7.56 -8.38 10.89
C SER A 48 -7.34 -9.19 12.18
N THR A 49 -7.96 -10.38 12.29
CA THR A 49 -7.82 -11.26 13.46
C THR A 49 -6.95 -12.47 13.18
N ASN A 50 -6.50 -12.67 11.94
CA ASN A 50 -5.59 -13.74 11.55
C ASN A 50 -4.19 -13.14 11.23
N PRO A 51 -3.20 -13.29 12.14
CA PRO A 51 -1.86 -12.72 11.95
C PRO A 51 -1.13 -13.24 10.71
N GLU A 52 -1.39 -14.47 10.29
CA GLU A 52 -0.75 -15.08 9.13
C GLU A 52 -1.31 -14.50 7.83
N ALA A 53 -2.64 -14.38 7.73
CA ALA A 53 -3.30 -13.73 6.60
C ALA A 53 -2.92 -12.25 6.47
N ALA A 54 -2.87 -11.52 7.60
CA ALA A 54 -2.41 -10.13 7.61
C ALA A 54 -0.97 -10.01 7.11
N LYS A 55 -0.08 -10.91 7.56
CA LYS A 55 1.32 -10.94 7.13
C LYS A 55 1.46 -11.22 5.63
N GLU A 56 0.73 -12.19 5.07
CA GLU A 56 0.77 -12.49 3.64
C GLU A 56 0.31 -11.29 2.79
N LEU A 57 -0.73 -10.58 3.24
CA LEU A 57 -1.22 -9.40 2.56
C LEU A 57 -0.25 -8.20 2.69
N GLU A 58 0.47 -8.09 3.80
CA GLU A 58 1.59 -7.15 3.93
C GLU A 58 2.75 -7.48 2.98
N GLU A 59 3.12 -8.76 2.84
CA GLU A 59 4.14 -9.21 1.88
C GLU A 59 3.80 -8.81 0.44
N LEU A 60 2.51 -8.86 0.08
CA LEU A 60 2.01 -8.33 -1.19
C LEU A 60 2.21 -6.80 -1.31
N CYS A 61 1.92 -6.04 -0.25
CA CYS A 61 2.15 -4.59 -0.24
C CYS A 61 3.64 -4.26 -0.38
N TYR A 62 4.53 -4.98 0.33
CA TYR A 62 5.97 -4.85 0.19
C TYR A 62 6.45 -5.16 -1.22
N ALA A 63 5.88 -6.19 -1.87
CA ALA A 63 6.22 -6.53 -3.25
C ALA A 63 5.77 -5.44 -4.23
N ASN A 64 4.56 -4.89 -4.08
CA ASN A 64 4.03 -3.83 -4.92
C ASN A 64 4.83 -2.52 -4.76
N ALA A 65 5.27 -2.17 -3.56
CA ALA A 65 6.07 -0.97 -3.32
C ALA A 65 7.40 -0.94 -4.09
N LYS A 66 7.97 -2.11 -4.42
CA LYS A 66 9.23 -2.21 -5.17
C LYS A 66 9.13 -1.68 -6.60
N ASP A 67 7.91 -1.62 -7.16
CA ASP A 67 7.68 -1.09 -8.51
C ASP A 67 7.79 0.45 -8.56
N GLY A 68 7.89 1.13 -7.40
CA GLY A 68 8.14 2.57 -7.32
C GLY A 68 6.97 3.46 -7.75
N VAL A 69 5.77 2.90 -7.89
CA VAL A 69 4.54 3.61 -8.34
C VAL A 69 3.47 3.71 -7.25
N SER A 70 3.80 3.32 -6.02
CA SER A 70 2.94 3.41 -4.84
C SER A 70 2.99 4.80 -4.22
N LEU A 71 1.89 5.25 -3.62
CA LEU A 71 1.72 6.60 -3.06
C LEU A 71 1.29 6.57 -1.60
N LEU A 72 1.71 7.59 -0.85
CA LEU A 72 1.37 7.84 0.55
C LEU A 72 0.79 9.25 0.67
N ALA A 73 -0.35 9.38 1.33
CA ALA A 73 -0.91 10.66 1.75
C ALA A 73 -0.51 10.95 3.20
N VAL A 74 0.07 12.13 3.43
CA VAL A 74 0.55 12.60 4.73
C VAL A 74 -0.17 13.88 5.10
N GLU A 75 -0.70 13.94 6.32
CA GLU A 75 -1.26 15.17 6.89
C GLU A 75 -0.13 16.16 7.19
N ARG A 76 -0.17 17.35 6.59
CA ARG A 76 0.95 18.31 6.64
C ARG A 76 1.18 18.92 8.03
N SER A 77 0.14 19.08 8.82
CA SER A 77 0.23 19.67 10.16
C SER A 77 0.93 18.75 11.18
N THR A 78 0.81 17.43 11.00
CA THR A 78 1.29 16.42 11.96
C THR A 78 2.41 15.55 11.40
N GLY A 79 2.59 15.52 10.08
CA GLY A 79 3.49 14.58 9.39
C GLY A 79 3.00 13.13 9.43
N ARG A 80 1.74 12.89 9.82
CA ARG A 80 1.19 11.54 9.97
C ARG A 80 0.72 10.99 8.63
N ALA A 81 1.05 9.74 8.34
CA ALA A 81 0.46 8.99 7.24
C ALA A 81 -1.03 8.76 7.49
N VAL A 82 -1.88 9.12 6.52
CA VAL A 82 -3.34 9.05 6.62
C VAL A 82 -4.00 8.28 5.49
N GLY A 83 -3.26 7.95 4.43
CA GLY A 83 -3.74 7.16 3.30
C GLY A 83 -2.57 6.52 2.56
N ALA A 84 -2.76 5.32 2.01
CA ALA A 84 -1.74 4.61 1.25
C ALA A 84 -2.36 3.92 0.04
N LEU A 85 -1.65 3.92 -1.08
CA LEU A 85 -1.95 3.12 -2.26
C LEU A 85 -0.72 2.29 -2.65
N PHE A 86 -0.89 0.97 -2.69
CA PHE A 86 0.12 0.04 -3.17
C PHE A 86 -0.21 -0.40 -4.59
N ASN A 87 0.53 0.12 -5.57
CA ASN A 87 0.30 -0.11 -7.00
C ASN A 87 1.33 -1.11 -7.54
N LYS A 88 0.91 -1.94 -8.51
CA LYS A 88 1.75 -2.90 -9.22
C LYS A 88 1.78 -2.57 -10.71
N LEU A 89 2.97 -2.55 -11.31
CA LEU A 89 3.14 -2.55 -12.75
C LEU A 89 3.09 -4.00 -13.25
N GLN A 90 1.94 -4.41 -13.76
CA GLN A 90 1.78 -5.75 -14.32
C GLN A 90 2.14 -5.75 -15.81
N VAL A 91 3.18 -6.51 -16.15
CA VAL A 91 3.58 -6.75 -17.55
C VAL A 91 3.01 -8.08 -17.99
N LYS A 92 2.32 -8.10 -19.14
CA LYS A 92 1.82 -9.33 -19.73
C LYS A 92 2.99 -10.13 -20.32
N ASN A 93 3.64 -10.98 -19.53
CA ASN A 93 4.63 -11.96 -19.99
C ASN A 93 4.29 -13.36 -19.43
N ASP A 94 4.55 -14.40 -20.24
CA ASP A 94 4.23 -15.82 -19.98
C ASP A 94 5.07 -16.49 -18.87
N VAL A 95 5.89 -15.74 -18.14
CA VAL A 95 6.81 -16.27 -17.12
C VAL A 95 6.32 -15.83 -15.77
N GLU A 96 5.87 -16.79 -14.96
CA GLU A 96 5.74 -16.90 -13.50
C GLU A 96 5.98 -15.68 -12.56
N ASP A 97 5.83 -14.44 -13.00
CA ASP A 97 5.70 -13.30 -12.12
C ASP A 97 4.36 -13.48 -11.44
N THR A 98 4.41 -13.81 -10.15
CA THR A 98 3.27 -14.08 -9.28
C THR A 98 2.26 -12.96 -9.46
N PHE A 99 1.27 -13.22 -10.31
CA PHE A 99 0.20 -12.28 -10.60
C PHE A 99 -0.43 -11.87 -9.27
N PHE A 100 -1.00 -10.67 -9.17
CA PHE A 100 -1.74 -10.26 -7.98
C PHE A 100 -2.77 -11.35 -7.55
N PHE A 101 -3.32 -12.07 -8.53
CA PHE A 101 -4.22 -13.20 -8.33
C PHE A 101 -3.57 -14.51 -7.89
N ASN A 102 -2.26 -14.74 -8.10
CA ASN A 102 -1.61 -15.98 -7.65
C ASN A 102 -1.27 -15.96 -6.15
N VAL A 103 -1.21 -14.78 -5.52
CA VAL A 103 -1.10 -14.62 -4.06
C VAL A 103 -2.46 -14.78 -3.40
N CYS A 104 -3.51 -14.17 -3.95
CA CYS A 104 -4.88 -14.26 -3.39
C CYS A 104 -5.69 -15.49 -3.87
N GLY A 105 -5.22 -16.24 -4.86
CA GLY A 105 -5.95 -17.32 -5.55
C GLY A 105 -5.53 -18.74 -5.18
N LYS A 106 -4.81 -18.93 -4.07
CA LYS A 106 -4.51 -20.26 -3.50
C LYS A 106 -5.56 -20.76 -2.50
N LEU A 107 -6.75 -20.14 -2.47
CA LEU A 107 -7.92 -20.60 -1.72
C LEU A 107 -8.66 -21.70 -2.48
#